data_AF-A0A4Y2C882-F1
#
_entry.id   AF-A0A4Y2C882-F1
#
_cell.length_a   1.000
_cell.length_b   1.000
_cell.length_c   1.000
_cell.angle_alpha   90.00
_cell.angle_beta   90.00
_cell.angle_gamma   90.00
#
_symmetry.space_group_name_H-M   'P 1'
#
loop_
_entity.id
_entity.type
_entity.pdbx_description
1 polymer ?
#
loop_
_entity_poly.entity_id
_entity_poly.type
_entity_poly.pdbx_seq_one_letter_code
_entity_poly.pdbx_strand_id
1 'polypeptide(L)'
;MFTNYCIPRRNVVFERFKFFSCSQQEGQQIDNCLTELKTLVSTCDLGEQEEGLIRDRVFLGIRDMSLQERLLRESDLTVKKATELLRALEASKHQIESVKSASKVHKVQKNRD
;
A
#
# COMPACT_ATOMS: atom_id res chain seq x y z
N MET A 1 -33.90 -25.19 21.37
CA MET A 1 -33.09 -24.01 20.98
C MET A 1 -31.62 -24.35 21.15
N PHE A 2 -30.93 -24.77 20.09
CA PHE A 2 -29.46 -24.90 20.12
C PHE A 2 -28.92 -24.43 18.77
N THR A 3 -28.84 -23.12 18.61
CA THR A 3 -28.01 -22.48 17.59
C THR A 3 -26.86 -21.76 18.30
N ASN A 4 -26.16 -22.47 19.20
CA ASN A 4 -24.79 -22.10 19.53
C ASN A 4 -23.93 -22.56 18.36
N TYR A 5 -24.01 -21.79 17.27
CA TYR A 5 -23.00 -21.77 16.24
C TYR A 5 -21.67 -21.58 16.96
N CYS A 6 -20.85 -22.64 17.05
CA CYS A 6 -19.44 -22.51 17.36
C CYS A 6 -18.83 -21.67 16.25
N ILE A 7 -18.83 -20.34 16.42
CA ILE A 7 -17.94 -19.48 15.64
C ILE A 7 -16.54 -20.02 15.98
N PRO A 8 -15.79 -20.56 15.01
CA PRO A 8 -14.44 -21.03 15.27
C PRO A 8 -13.69 -19.88 15.92
N ARG A 9 -13.15 -20.11 17.12
CA ARG A 9 -12.36 -19.07 17.80
C ARG A 9 -11.25 -18.65 16.85
N ARG A 10 -11.29 -17.37 16.44
CA ARG A 10 -10.31 -16.76 15.55
C ARG A 10 -8.90 -17.03 16.07
N ASN A 11 -8.06 -17.68 15.26
CA ASN A 11 -6.67 -17.94 15.61
C ASN A 11 -5.83 -16.67 15.38
N VAL A 12 -5.68 -15.86 16.42
CA VAL A 12 -4.95 -14.58 16.37
C VAL A 12 -3.52 -14.74 15.83
N VAL A 13 -2.84 -15.85 16.13
CA VAL A 13 -1.48 -16.11 15.64
C VAL A 13 -1.49 -16.24 14.11
N PHE A 14 -2.46 -16.96 13.56
CA PHE A 14 -2.62 -17.12 12.12
C PHE A 14 -3.04 -15.82 11.43
N GLU A 15 -3.90 -15.01 12.05
CA GLU A 15 -4.27 -13.69 11.55
C GLU A 15 -3.06 -12.75 11.47
N ARG A 16 -2.27 -12.70 12.55
CA ARG A 16 -1.01 -11.93 12.59
C ARG A 16 -0.02 -12.44 11.56
N PHE A 17 0.11 -13.75 11.37
CA PHE A 17 0.94 -14.31 10.31
C PHE A 17 0.54 -13.76 8.93
N LYS A 18 -0.75 -13.82 8.57
CA LYS A 18 -1.24 -13.25 7.31
C LYS A 18 -0.91 -11.77 7.17
N PHE A 19 -1.15 -10.98 8.22
CA PHE A 19 -0.83 -9.55 8.24
C PHE A 19 0.67 -9.30 8.03
N PHE A 20 1.53 -9.96 8.79
CA PHE A 20 2.99 -9.76 8.71
C PHE A 20 3.61 -10.30 7.42
N SER A 21 2.97 -11.26 6.77
CA SER A 21 3.35 -11.77 5.44
C SER A 21 2.79 -10.96 4.27
N CYS A 22 1.87 -10.01 4.52
CA CYS A 22 1.27 -9.20 3.47
C CYS A 22 2.32 -8.28 2.84
N SER A 23 2.46 -8.39 1.52
CA SER A 23 3.36 -7.59 0.69
C SER A 23 2.72 -7.35 -0.66
N GLN A 24 3.03 -6.21 -1.26
CA GLN A 24 2.59 -5.87 -2.60
C GLN A 24 3.10 -6.93 -3.58
N GLN A 25 2.19 -7.49 -4.37
CA GLN A 25 2.49 -8.43 -5.44
C GLN A 25 2.95 -7.68 -6.69
N GLU A 26 3.61 -8.39 -7.60
CA GLU A 26 4.01 -7.81 -8.89
C GLU A 26 2.77 -7.35 -9.67
N GLY A 27 2.80 -6.10 -10.17
CA GLY A 27 1.68 -5.49 -10.88
C GLY A 27 0.47 -5.11 -10.01
N GLN A 28 0.48 -5.41 -8.70
CA GLN A 28 -0.60 -4.99 -7.80
C GLN A 28 -0.54 -3.49 -7.55
N GLN A 29 -1.66 -2.79 -7.74
CA GLN A 29 -1.79 -1.37 -7.37
C GLN A 29 -1.59 -1.18 -5.86
N ILE A 30 -1.01 -0.04 -5.48
CA ILE A 30 -0.70 0.24 -4.08
C ILE A 30 -1.98 0.29 -3.25
N ASP A 31 -3.05 0.89 -3.77
CA ASP A 31 -4.32 0.98 -3.05
C ASP A 31 -4.94 -0.37 -2.71
N ASN A 32 -4.76 -1.37 -3.58
CA ASN A 32 -5.23 -2.72 -3.33
C ASN A 32 -4.43 -3.38 -2.19
N CYS A 33 -3.10 -3.21 -2.17
CA CYS A 33 -2.25 -3.70 -1.09
C CYS A 33 -2.60 -3.04 0.26
N LEU A 34 -2.81 -1.72 0.27
CA LEU A 34 -3.19 -0.99 1.49
C LEU A 34 -4.57 -1.43 2.03
N THR A 35 -5.51 -1.72 1.13
CA THR A 35 -6.84 -2.22 1.48
C THR A 35 -6.77 -3.63 2.08
N GLU A 36 -5.93 -4.50 1.51
CA GLU A 36 -5.67 -5.84 2.03
C GLU A 36 -5.06 -5.77 3.45
N LEU A 37 -4.04 -4.94 3.65
CA LEU A 37 -3.42 -4.70 4.96
C LEU A 37 -4.43 -4.25 6.02
N LYS A 38 -5.30 -3.29 5.68
CA LYS A 38 -6.37 -2.81 6.58
C LYS A 38 -7.40 -3.88 6.90
N THR A 39 -7.68 -4.76 5.96
CA THR A 39 -8.59 -5.89 6.18
C THR A 39 -7.98 -6.88 7.16
N LEU A 40 -6.71 -7.25 6.95
CA LEU A 40 -5.99 -8.22 7.77
C LEU A 40 -5.74 -7.72 9.20
N VAL A 41 -5.45 -6.43 9.39
CA VAL A 41 -5.16 -5.92 10.74
C VAL A 41 -6.37 -5.97 11.67
N SER A 42 -7.59 -5.81 11.14
CA SER A 42 -8.84 -5.86 11.91
C SER A 42 -9.02 -7.18 12.68
N THR A 43 -8.34 -8.24 12.25
CA THR A 43 -8.40 -9.57 12.86
C THR A 43 -7.19 -9.92 13.75
N CYS A 44 -6.23 -9.01 13.92
CA CYS A 44 -4.91 -9.30 14.52
C CYS A 44 -4.80 -9.03 16.02
N ASP A 45 -5.73 -8.29 16.64
CA ASP A 45 -5.71 -7.97 18.08
C ASP A 45 -4.41 -7.31 18.53
N LEU A 46 -3.98 -6.24 17.83
CA LEU A 46 -2.67 -5.62 18.07
C LEU A 46 -2.66 -4.60 19.21
N GLY A 47 -3.83 -4.24 19.74
CA GLY A 47 -3.98 -3.29 20.84
C GLY A 47 -3.35 -1.93 20.51
N GLU A 48 -2.65 -1.35 21.47
CA GLU A 48 -2.03 -0.02 21.35
C GLU A 48 -0.94 0.07 20.27
N GLN A 49 -0.39 -1.06 19.82
CA GLN A 49 0.67 -1.10 18.81
C GLN A 49 0.13 -1.14 17.38
N GLU A 50 -1.19 -1.18 17.18
CA GLU A 50 -1.82 -1.35 15.87
C GLU A 50 -1.33 -0.30 14.84
N GLU A 51 -1.42 0.99 15.17
CA GLU A 51 -1.03 2.07 14.25
C GLU A 51 0.46 1.99 13.85
N GLY A 52 1.34 1.73 14.83
CA GLY A 52 2.78 1.59 14.58
C GLY A 52 3.11 0.39 13.70
N LEU A 53 2.50 -0.76 13.98
CA LEU A 53 2.72 -1.98 13.22
C LEU A 53 2.13 -1.91 11.81
N ILE A 54 0.98 -1.25 11.62
CA ILE A 54 0.45 -0.97 10.28
C ILE A 54 1.43 -0.10 9.50
N ARG A 55 1.94 0.98 10.09
CA ARG A 55 2.90 1.87 9.43
C ARG A 55 4.14 1.10 8.99
N ASP A 56 4.73 0.33 9.90
CA ASP A 56 5.96 -0.42 9.63
C ASP A 56 5.70 -1.51 8.58
N ARG A 57 4.53 -2.16 8.61
CA ARG A 57 4.12 -3.15 7.61
C ARG A 57 3.85 -2.52 6.24
N VAL A 58 3.27 -1.31 6.18
CA VAL A 58 3.12 -0.55 4.93
C VAL A 58 4.50 -0.27 4.33
N PHE A 59 5.44 0.25 5.12
CA PHE A 59 6.80 0.51 4.67
C PHE A 59 7.49 -0.75 4.14
N LEU A 60 7.46 -1.85 4.91
CA LEU A 60 8.06 -3.14 4.54
C LEU A 60 7.33 -3.88 3.41
N GLY A 61 6.05 -3.58 3.19
CA GLY A 61 5.19 -4.27 2.24
C GLY A 61 5.23 -3.71 0.83
N ILE A 62 5.79 -2.51 0.63
CA ILE A 62 5.89 -1.88 -0.69
C ILE A 62 7.13 -2.38 -1.43
N ARG A 63 6.99 -2.69 -2.72
CA ARG A 63 8.10 -3.19 -3.55
C ARG A 63 9.02 -2.08 -4.06
N ASP A 64 8.49 -0.89 -4.23
CA ASP A 64 9.21 0.21 -4.86
C ASP A 64 10.12 0.94 -3.88
N MET A 65 11.42 0.74 -4.06
CA MET A 65 12.47 1.37 -3.25
C MET A 65 12.42 2.90 -3.26
N SER A 66 12.01 3.53 -4.37
CA SER A 66 11.90 4.99 -4.44
C SER A 66 10.76 5.54 -3.58
N LEU A 67 9.69 4.76 -3.41
CA LEU A 67 8.60 5.09 -2.50
C LEU A 67 9.06 4.92 -1.05
N GLN A 68 9.76 3.84 -0.74
CA GLN A 68 10.33 3.61 0.59
C GLN A 68 11.32 4.71 0.99
N GLU A 69 12.21 5.11 0.09
CA GLU A 69 13.14 6.22 0.32
C GLU A 69 12.39 7.52 0.66
N ARG A 70 11.30 7.81 -0.05
CA ARG A 70 10.47 8.98 0.23
C ARG A 70 9.77 8.89 1.59
N LEU A 71 9.27 7.72 1.98
CA LEU A 71 8.69 7.51 3.31
C LEU A 71 9.71 7.75 4.43
N LEU A 72 10.96 7.32 4.25
CA LEU A 72 12.04 7.51 5.24
C LEU A 72 12.43 8.98 5.46
N ARG A 73 12.08 9.87 4.53
CA ARG A 73 12.33 11.32 4.68
C ARG A 73 11.31 12.01 5.59
N GLU A 74 10.20 11.35 5.90
CA GLU A 74 9.17 11.90 6.78
C GLU A 74 9.51 11.62 8.25
N SER A 75 9.80 12.67 9.01
CA SER A 75 10.18 12.57 10.43
C SER A 75 9.04 12.12 11.34
N ASP A 76 7.80 12.41 10.97
CA ASP A 76 6.56 12.10 11.70
C ASP A 76 5.65 11.17 10.88
N LEU A 77 6.22 10.10 10.35
CA LEU A 77 5.46 9.18 9.49
C LEU A 77 4.32 8.50 10.28
N THR A 78 3.09 8.75 9.85
CA THR A 78 1.85 8.09 10.31
C THR A 78 1.27 7.19 9.21
N VAL A 79 0.36 6.27 9.53
CA VAL A 79 -0.29 5.41 8.53
C VAL A 79 -1.03 6.25 7.49
N LYS A 80 -1.72 7.30 7.95
CA LYS A 80 -2.43 8.24 7.08
C LYS A 80 -1.47 8.94 6.12
N LYS A 81 -0.39 9.53 6.64
CA LYS A 81 0.62 10.24 5.83
C LYS A 81 1.31 9.31 4.84
N ALA A 82 1.66 8.09 5.26
CA ALA A 82 2.21 7.07 4.36
C ALA A 82 1.23 6.75 3.22
N THR A 83 -0.04 6.50 3.54
CA THR A 83 -1.09 6.18 2.55
C THR A 83 -1.26 7.31 1.53
N GLU A 84 -1.36 8.56 1.99
CA GLU A 84 -1.53 9.73 1.13
C GLU A 84 -0.32 9.95 0.20
N LEU A 85 0.90 9.83 0.73
CA LEU A 85 2.13 9.95 -0.06
C LEU A 85 2.22 8.90 -1.15
N LEU A 86 1.87 7.66 -0.84
CA LEU A 86 1.93 6.55 -1.79
C LEU A 86 0.93 6.69 -2.93
N ARG A 87 -0.32 7.09 -2.62
CA ARG A 87 -1.33 7.39 -3.63
C ARG A 87 -0.91 8.54 -4.54
N ALA A 88 -0.41 9.63 -3.96
CA ALA A 88 0.05 10.78 -4.71
C ALA A 88 1.22 10.41 -5.65
N LEU A 89 2.09 9.52 -5.20
CA LEU A 89 3.22 9.00 -5.97
C LEU A 89 2.80 8.13 -7.14
N GLU A 90 1.89 7.18 -6.92
CA GLU A 90 1.35 6.32 -7.97
C GLU A 90 0.62 7.15 -9.04
N ALA A 91 -0.23 8.09 -8.61
CA ALA A 91 -0.91 9.01 -9.53
C ALA A 91 0.09 9.89 -10.31
N SER A 92 1.11 10.43 -9.65
CA SER A 92 2.12 11.28 -10.30
C SER A 92 2.92 10.50 -11.36
N LYS A 93 3.20 9.22 -11.14
CA LYS A 93 3.87 8.38 -12.14
C LYS A 93 3.05 8.24 -13.42
N HIS A 94 1.76 7.92 -13.28
CA HIS A 94 0.86 7.82 -14.43
C HIS A 94 0.69 9.16 -15.17
N GLN A 95 0.63 10.27 -14.44
CA GLN A 95 0.57 11.61 -15.03
C GLN A 95 1.86 11.94 -15.79
N ILE A 96 3.04 11.66 -15.22
CA ILE A 96 4.34 11.90 -15.87
C ILE A 96 4.49 11.04 -17.13
N GLU A 97 4.03 9.79 -17.12
CA GLU A 97 4.01 8.93 -18.31
C GLU A 97 3.17 9.53 -19.44
N SER A 98 2.01 10.09 -19.11
CA SER A 98 1.15 10.79 -20.05
C SER A 98 1.79 12.08 -20.61
N VAL A 99 2.50 12.84 -19.76
CA VAL A 99 3.26 14.02 -20.21
C VAL A 99 4.40 13.60 -21.16
N LYS A 100 5.11 12.52 -20.85
CA LYS A 100 6.20 11.99 -21.69
C LYS A 100 5.71 11.53 -23.05
N SER A 101 4.54 10.87 -23.13
CA SER A 101 3.97 10.43 -24.39
C SER A 101 3.51 11.61 -25.26
N ALA A 102 2.82 12.59 -24.68
CA ALA A 102 2.41 13.82 -25.37
C ALA A 102 3.60 14.62 -25.94
N SER A 103 4.72 14.66 -25.21
CA SER A 103 5.94 15.35 -25.65
C SER A 103 6.63 14.67 -26.85
N LYS A 104 6.48 13.34 -27.01
CA LYS A 104 7.03 12.61 -28.17
C LYS A 104 6.24 12.89 -29.45
N VAL A 105 4.92 13.02 -29.37
CA VAL A 105 4.05 13.28 -30.54
C VAL A 105 4.41 14.62 -31.20
N HIS A 106 4.67 15.66 -30.41
CA HIS A 106 5.05 16.98 -30.91
C HIS A 106 6.41 16.98 -31.66
N LYS A 107 7.33 16.05 -31.35
CA LYS A 107 8.60 15.94 -32.07
C LYS A 107 8.47 15.28 -33.44
N VAL A 108 7.47 14.41 -33.64
CA VAL A 108 7.28 13.69 -34.91
C VAL A 108 6.63 14.58 -35.98
N GLN A 109 5.80 15.54 -35.58
CA GLN A 109 5.16 16.48 -36.51
C GLN A 109 6.11 17.57 -37.04
N LYS A 110 7.17 17.91 -36.30
CA LYS A 110 8.14 18.95 -36.72
C LYS A 110 9.16 18.51 -37.77
N ASN A 111 9.17 17.23 -38.15
CA ASN A 111 10.10 16.66 -39.15
C ASN A 111 9.41 16.33 -40.49
N ARG A 112 8.20 16.88 -40.72
CA ARG A 112 7.46 16.76 -41.99
C ARG A 112 7.14 18.16 -42.51
N ASP A 113 8.18 18.93 -42.83
CA ASP A 113 8.14 20.09 -43.74
C ASP A 113 9.51 20.20 -44.43
#